data_AF-A0A9D5ZVV1-F1
#
_entry.id   AF-A0A9D5ZVV1-F1
#
_cell.length_a   1.000
_cell.length_b   1.000
_cell.length_c   1.000
_cell.angle_alpha   90.00
_cell.angle_beta   90.00
_cell.angle_gamma   90.00
#
_symmetry.space_group_name_H-M   'P 1'
#
loop_
_entity.id
_entity.type
_entity.pdbx_description
1 polymer ?
#
loop_
_entity_poly.entity_id
_entity_poly.type
_entity_poly.pdbx_seq_one_letter_code
_entity_poly.pdbx_strand_id
1 'polypeptide(L)'
;MSGDQDILGGVVERVAASIAADLKDSIVTAVERQINHSLTRSLLENEFHKRLSQEMRGGLQAIYKEINAAKRVSDTARGENPEKLFNEAADQLDEILRATEDATGKIMDIVEKQQDMQERAGKVLHGLKNGGVTKDQLQSLREMSDALNADLMEIMTTLSFQDLTGQRIKRIVGAIKKVESIVLDLYLATGLKMQAHEQAPDKDLEQVEAETSRKMSELKGPQAGANQAGVDDLLAQLGM
;
A
#
# COMPACT_ATOMS: atom_id res chain seq x y z
N MET A 1 80.02 40.23 26.60
CA MET A 1 79.19 39.04 26.27
C MET A 1 77.90 38.95 27.09
N SER A 2 77.66 39.80 28.11
CA SER A 2 76.42 39.76 28.93
C SER A 2 75.20 40.46 28.32
N GLY A 3 75.40 41.49 27.48
CA GLY A 3 74.29 42.25 26.90
C GLY A 3 73.47 41.48 25.86
N ASP A 4 74.10 40.57 25.11
CA ASP A 4 73.39 39.78 24.08
C ASP A 4 72.47 38.70 24.69
N GLN A 5 72.80 38.16 25.87
CA GLN A 5 71.95 37.15 26.54
C GLN A 5 70.67 37.74 27.14
N ASP A 6 70.72 38.95 27.70
CA ASP A 6 69.51 39.65 28.20
C ASP A 6 68.58 40.09 27.06
N ILE A 7 69.15 40.52 25.93
CA ILE A 7 68.36 40.87 24.74
C ILE A 7 67.68 39.62 24.16
N LEU A 8 68.40 38.48 24.09
CA LEU A 8 67.84 37.21 23.65
C LEU A 8 66.71 36.73 24.57
N GLY A 9 66.85 36.84 25.90
CA GLY A 9 65.79 36.48 26.86
C GLY A 9 64.52 37.31 26.70
N GLY A 10 64.67 38.65 26.57
CA GLY A 10 63.53 39.55 26.38
C GLY A 10 62.88 39.45 24.99
N VAL A 11 63.58 38.94 23.97
CA VAL A 11 62.99 38.60 22.67
C VAL A 11 62.22 37.28 22.76
N VAL A 12 62.78 36.25 23.41
CA VAL A 12 62.11 34.96 23.60
C VAL A 12 60.82 35.10 24.40
N GLU A 13 60.80 35.91 25.46
CA GLU A 13 59.60 36.11 26.28
C GLU A 13 58.51 36.89 25.54
N ARG A 14 58.89 37.89 24.72
CA ARG A 14 57.95 38.60 23.84
C ARG A 14 57.39 37.71 22.73
N VAL A 15 58.24 36.86 22.13
CA VAL A 15 57.82 35.89 21.13
C VAL A 15 56.88 34.84 21.75
N ALA A 16 57.19 34.34 22.94
CA ALA A 16 56.32 33.41 23.66
C ALA A 16 54.96 34.02 24.02
N ALA A 17 54.94 35.26 24.49
CA ALA A 17 53.70 35.99 24.77
C ALA A 17 52.86 36.26 23.51
N SER A 18 53.51 36.63 22.40
CA SER A 18 52.84 36.81 21.11
C SER A 18 52.25 35.51 20.59
N ILE A 19 53.04 34.43 20.58
CA ILE A 19 52.59 33.11 20.14
C ILE A 19 51.43 32.62 21.02
N ALA A 20 51.49 32.82 22.34
CA ALA A 20 50.40 32.43 23.24
C ALA A 20 49.10 33.21 22.96
N ALA A 21 49.20 34.50 22.64
CA ALA A 21 48.05 35.32 22.24
C ALA A 21 47.47 34.87 20.89
N ASP A 22 48.33 34.65 19.89
CA ASP A 22 47.94 34.21 18.55
C ASP A 22 47.33 32.80 18.57
N LEU A 23 47.88 31.89 19.39
CA LEU A 23 47.33 30.54 19.58
C LEU A 23 45.96 30.61 20.25
N LYS A 24 45.80 31.46 21.28
CA LYS A 24 44.53 31.62 21.98
C LYS A 24 43.45 32.13 21.03
N ASP A 25 43.75 33.15 20.22
CA ASP A 25 42.79 33.72 19.28
C ASP A 25 42.42 32.74 18.16
N SER A 26 43.41 32.00 17.66
CA SER A 26 43.21 30.93 16.67
C SER A 26 42.38 29.77 17.22
N ILE A 27 42.63 29.34 18.47
CA ILE A 27 41.86 28.28 19.13
C ILE A 27 40.43 28.75 19.41
N VAL A 28 40.23 29.97 19.90
CA VAL A 28 38.88 30.53 20.12
C VAL A 28 38.10 30.56 18.82
N THR A 29 38.69 31.08 17.75
CA THR A 29 38.06 31.11 16.42
C THR A 29 37.77 29.72 15.88
N ALA A 30 38.68 28.76 16.06
CA ALA A 30 38.49 27.38 15.63
C ALA A 30 37.39 26.67 16.42
N VAL A 31 37.36 26.85 17.75
CA VAL A 31 36.34 26.29 18.65
C VAL A 31 34.98 26.91 18.35
N GLU A 32 34.88 28.23 18.16
CA GLU A 32 33.63 28.89 17.76
C GLU A 32 33.11 28.37 16.42
N ARG A 33 33.99 28.21 15.42
CA ARG A 33 33.60 27.60 14.13
C ARG A 33 33.14 26.16 14.29
N GLN A 34 33.86 25.35 15.07
CA GLN A 34 33.52 23.95 15.32
C GLN A 34 32.18 23.81 16.06
N ILE A 35 31.94 24.64 17.09
CA ILE A 35 30.69 24.66 17.83
C ILE A 35 29.54 25.08 16.92
N ASN A 36 29.67 26.20 16.19
CA ASN A 36 28.65 26.67 15.26
C ASN A 36 28.33 25.64 14.18
N HIS A 37 29.34 24.95 13.66
CA HIS A 37 29.14 23.88 12.69
C HIS A 37 28.43 22.68 13.31
N SER A 38 28.84 22.22 14.50
CA SER A 38 28.18 21.11 15.21
C SER A 38 26.74 21.42 15.61
N LEU A 39 26.47 22.66 16.02
CA LEU A 39 25.15 23.12 16.43
C LEU A 39 24.22 23.20 15.22
N THR A 40 24.69 23.80 14.12
CA THR A 40 23.97 23.83 12.84
C THR A 40 23.63 22.43 12.37
N ARG A 41 24.60 21.51 12.42
CA ARG A 41 24.40 20.11 12.04
C ARG A 41 23.37 19.39 12.92
N SER A 42 23.44 19.55 14.24
CA SER A 42 22.49 18.94 15.16
C SER A 42 21.08 19.54 15.04
N LEU A 43 20.97 20.83 14.69
CA LEU A 43 19.69 21.48 14.41
C LEU A 43 19.09 20.98 13.10
N LEU A 44 19.88 20.87 12.03
CA LEU A 44 19.45 20.30 10.74
C LEU A 44 18.97 18.86 10.89
N GLU A 45 19.70 18.04 11.65
CA GLU A 45 19.35 16.64 11.93
C GLU A 45 18.01 16.55 12.69
N ASN A 46 17.83 17.38 13.72
CA ASN A 46 16.57 17.45 14.46
C ASN A 46 15.39 17.92 13.58
N GLU A 47 15.60 18.93 12.72
CA GLU A 47 14.58 19.39 11.78
C GLU A 47 14.24 18.33 10.74
N PHE A 48 15.24 17.61 10.23
CA PHE A 48 15.06 16.50 9.31
C PHE A 48 14.21 15.40 9.90
N HIS A 49 14.53 14.92 11.11
CA HIS A 49 13.72 13.91 11.79
C HIS A 49 12.28 14.39 12.04
N LYS A 50 12.10 15.67 12.41
CA LYS A 50 10.76 16.25 12.59
C LYS A 50 9.96 16.24 11.29
N ARG A 51 10.52 16.73 10.18
CA ARG A 51 9.83 16.74 8.88
C ARG A 51 9.52 15.32 8.40
N LEU A 52 10.49 14.42 8.48
CA LEU A 52 10.30 13.01 8.12
C LEU A 52 9.15 12.37 8.90
N SER A 53 9.09 12.63 10.22
CA SER A 53 8.01 12.12 11.06
C SER A 53 6.64 12.70 10.69
N GLN A 54 6.57 13.97 10.29
CA GLN A 54 5.34 14.62 9.84
C GLN A 54 4.87 14.07 8.50
N GLU A 55 5.79 13.83 7.57
CA GLU A 55 5.49 13.24 6.27
C GLU A 55 5.05 11.79 6.37
N MET A 56 5.75 10.97 7.16
CA MET A 56 5.29 9.60 7.43
C MET A 56 3.88 9.60 8.03
N ARG A 57 3.60 10.50 8.96
CA ARG A 57 2.25 10.65 9.53
C ARG A 57 1.23 11.10 8.47
N GLY A 58 1.60 12.01 7.58
CA GLY A 58 0.76 12.48 6.47
C GLY A 58 0.48 11.39 5.43
N GLY A 59 1.49 10.61 5.06
CA GLY A 59 1.36 9.46 4.17
C GLY A 59 0.46 8.38 4.76
N LEU A 60 0.64 8.04 6.04
CA LEU A 60 -0.26 7.14 6.78
C LEU A 60 -1.70 7.69 6.81
N GLN A 61 -1.89 8.99 6.98
CA GLN A 61 -3.21 9.63 6.89
C GLN A 61 -3.81 9.58 5.48
N ALA A 62 -2.99 9.66 4.42
CA ALA A 62 -3.45 9.54 3.03
C ALA A 62 -3.90 8.11 2.73
N ILE A 63 -3.11 7.10 3.14
CA ILE A 63 -3.50 5.68 3.10
C ILE A 63 -4.85 5.51 3.79
N TYR A 64 -4.98 6.06 5.00
CA TYR A 64 -6.23 6.00 5.77
C TYR A 64 -7.42 6.67 5.05
N LYS A 65 -7.21 7.79 4.34
CA LYS A 65 -8.27 8.46 3.59
C LYS A 65 -8.70 7.69 2.35
N GLU A 66 -7.77 7.11 1.58
CA GLU A 66 -8.10 6.33 0.38
C GLU A 66 -8.79 5.00 0.73
N ILE A 67 -8.37 4.35 1.83
CA ILE A 67 -9.11 3.20 2.39
C ILE A 67 -10.53 3.60 2.75
N ASN A 68 -10.70 4.75 3.43
CA ASN A 68 -12.03 5.27 3.77
C ASN A 68 -12.87 5.74 2.57
N ALA A 69 -12.24 6.19 1.48
CA ALA A 69 -12.93 6.57 0.26
C ALA A 69 -13.46 5.34 -0.50
N ALA A 70 -12.67 4.26 -0.54
CA ALA A 70 -13.13 2.97 -1.06
C ALA A 70 -14.29 2.38 -0.21
N LYS A 71 -14.28 2.66 1.11
CA LYS A 71 -15.32 2.26 2.06
C LYS A 71 -16.67 2.97 1.85
N ARG A 72 -16.70 4.26 1.50
CA ARG A 72 -17.93 5.11 1.45
C ARG A 72 -18.98 4.72 0.40
N VAL A 73 -18.73 3.73 -0.46
CA VAL A 73 -19.75 3.22 -1.39
C VAL A 73 -20.68 2.20 -0.71
N SER A 74 -20.37 1.76 0.52
CA SER A 74 -21.29 1.03 1.40
C SER A 74 -21.47 1.82 2.69
N ASP A 75 -22.67 2.39 2.82
CA ASP A 75 -23.25 3.26 3.84
C ASP A 75 -22.44 3.88 5.02
N THR A 76 -22.57 5.22 5.07
CA THR A 76 -22.68 6.12 6.24
C THR A 76 -22.24 5.63 7.64
N ALA A 77 -20.96 5.82 8.00
CA ALA A 77 -20.59 6.07 9.41
C ALA A 77 -19.29 6.87 9.56
N ARG A 78 -19.35 7.84 10.47
CA ARG A 78 -18.26 8.70 10.94
C ARG A 78 -17.31 7.89 11.83
N GLY A 79 -16.01 8.03 11.57
CA GLY A 79 -14.91 7.92 12.55
C GLY A 79 -14.82 6.62 13.33
N GLU A 80 -14.15 5.60 12.79
CA GLU A 80 -13.72 4.44 13.58
C GLU A 80 -12.32 3.94 13.21
N ASN A 81 -11.67 3.34 14.21
CA ASN A 81 -10.29 2.85 14.26
C ASN A 81 -9.85 2.04 13.02
N PRO A 82 -8.62 2.25 12.49
CA PRO A 82 -8.09 1.54 11.31
C PRO A 82 -8.05 0.02 11.43
N GLU A 83 -7.87 -0.54 12.64
CA GLU A 83 -7.94 -1.99 12.86
C GLU A 83 -9.35 -2.56 12.63
N LYS A 84 -10.40 -1.78 12.94
CA LYS A 84 -11.78 -2.18 12.63
C LYS A 84 -12.04 -2.21 11.13
N LEU A 85 -11.35 -1.37 10.35
CA LEU A 85 -11.54 -1.24 8.89
C LEU A 85 -10.97 -2.43 8.11
N PHE A 86 -9.82 -2.96 8.52
CA PHE A 86 -9.28 -4.18 7.92
C PHE A 86 -10.15 -5.39 8.23
N ASN A 87 -10.66 -5.48 9.46
CA ASN A 87 -11.62 -6.51 9.83
C ASN A 87 -12.91 -6.38 9.01
N GLU A 88 -13.43 -5.18 8.79
CA GLU A 88 -14.67 -4.96 8.02
C GLU A 88 -14.51 -5.25 6.51
N ALA A 89 -13.34 -4.96 5.92
CA ALA A 89 -13.05 -5.36 4.53
C ALA A 89 -12.88 -6.87 4.39
N ALA A 90 -12.29 -7.54 5.39
CA ALA A 90 -12.25 -8.99 5.47
C ALA A 90 -13.65 -9.57 5.64
N ASP A 91 -14.49 -8.98 6.49
CA ASP A 91 -15.89 -9.36 6.69
C ASP A 91 -16.70 -9.24 5.38
N GLN A 92 -16.47 -8.19 4.60
CA GLN A 92 -17.10 -8.01 3.28
C GLN A 92 -16.64 -9.06 2.25
N LEU A 93 -15.37 -9.47 2.30
CA LEU A 93 -14.87 -10.58 1.47
C LEU A 93 -15.44 -11.93 1.93
N ASP A 94 -15.57 -12.15 3.24
CA ASP A 94 -16.21 -13.33 3.81
C ASP A 94 -17.71 -13.39 3.47
N GLU A 95 -18.41 -12.27 3.46
CA GLU A 95 -19.81 -12.17 3.02
C GLU A 95 -19.94 -12.58 1.55
N ILE A 96 -19.03 -12.09 0.69
CA ILE A 96 -18.96 -12.48 -0.72
C ILE A 96 -18.68 -13.97 -0.87
N LEU A 97 -17.73 -14.52 -0.09
CA LEU A 97 -17.37 -15.93 -0.13
C LEU A 97 -18.58 -16.79 0.25
N ARG A 98 -19.24 -16.49 1.37
CA ARG A 98 -20.44 -17.19 1.84
C ARG A 98 -21.57 -17.12 0.84
N ALA A 99 -21.88 -15.94 0.32
CA ALA A 99 -22.93 -15.78 -0.68
C ALA A 99 -22.64 -16.59 -1.96
N THR A 100 -21.36 -16.70 -2.34
CA THR A 100 -20.93 -17.51 -3.49
C THR A 100 -21.05 -19.01 -3.21
N GLU A 101 -20.69 -19.45 -2.00
CA GLU A 101 -20.83 -20.83 -1.54
C GLU A 101 -22.32 -21.24 -1.48
N ASP A 102 -23.18 -20.41 -0.88
CA ASP A 102 -24.62 -20.63 -0.79
C ASP A 102 -25.27 -20.70 -2.19
N ALA A 103 -24.90 -19.77 -3.08
CA ALA A 103 -25.38 -19.78 -4.47
C ALA A 103 -24.93 -21.06 -5.21
N THR A 104 -23.69 -21.49 -5.00
CA THR A 104 -23.16 -22.72 -5.60
C THR A 104 -23.87 -23.96 -5.07
N GLY A 105 -24.07 -24.06 -3.76
CA GLY A 105 -24.83 -25.15 -3.13
C GLY A 105 -26.25 -25.23 -3.67
N LYS A 106 -26.93 -24.09 -3.75
CA LYS A 106 -28.29 -24.02 -4.33
C LYS A 106 -28.34 -24.48 -5.79
N ILE A 107 -27.35 -24.11 -6.60
CA ILE A 107 -27.27 -24.57 -7.99
C ILE A 107 -27.04 -26.08 -8.05
N MET A 108 -26.16 -26.63 -7.20
CA MET A 108 -25.93 -28.08 -7.12
C MET A 108 -27.22 -28.83 -6.76
N ASP A 109 -27.95 -28.36 -5.75
CA ASP A 109 -29.23 -28.97 -5.34
C ASP A 109 -30.25 -29.00 -6.49
N ILE A 110 -30.36 -27.90 -7.25
CA ILE A 110 -31.26 -27.81 -8.41
C ILE A 110 -30.81 -28.78 -9.51
N VAL A 111 -29.51 -28.86 -9.78
CA VAL A 111 -28.96 -29.76 -10.80
C VAL A 111 -29.17 -31.23 -10.42
N GLU A 112 -28.98 -31.61 -9.16
CA GLU A 112 -29.27 -32.97 -8.66
C GLU A 112 -30.76 -33.32 -8.85
N LYS A 113 -31.66 -32.41 -8.46
CA LYS A 113 -33.10 -32.56 -8.70
C LYS A 113 -33.42 -32.73 -10.19
N GLN A 114 -32.77 -31.97 -11.07
CA GLN A 114 -32.95 -32.09 -12.53
C GLN A 114 -32.47 -33.44 -13.06
N GLN A 115 -31.36 -33.98 -12.54
CA GLN A 115 -30.86 -35.31 -12.92
C GLN A 115 -31.88 -36.41 -12.56
N ASP A 116 -32.45 -36.37 -11.36
CA ASP A 116 -33.50 -37.29 -10.93
C ASP A 116 -34.75 -37.22 -11.82
N MET A 117 -35.20 -36.00 -12.14
CA MET A 117 -36.33 -35.80 -13.04
C MET A 117 -36.02 -36.31 -14.46
N GLN A 118 -34.81 -36.10 -14.94
CA GLN A 118 -34.37 -36.57 -16.25
C GLN A 118 -34.35 -38.11 -16.32
N GLU A 119 -33.87 -38.79 -15.26
CA GLU A 119 -33.88 -40.26 -15.20
C GLU A 119 -35.32 -40.81 -15.24
N ARG A 120 -36.23 -40.20 -14.46
CA ARG A 120 -37.66 -40.58 -14.44
C ARG A 120 -38.33 -40.34 -15.78
N ALA A 121 -38.08 -39.20 -16.41
CA ALA A 121 -38.55 -38.89 -17.76
C ALA A 121 -38.02 -39.91 -18.78
N GLY A 122 -36.75 -40.29 -18.68
CA GLY A 122 -36.13 -41.32 -19.52
C GLY A 122 -36.84 -42.69 -19.41
N LYS A 123 -37.20 -43.12 -18.20
CA LYS A 123 -37.98 -44.36 -17.98
C LYS A 123 -39.35 -44.32 -18.67
N VAL A 124 -40.06 -43.19 -18.57
CA VAL A 124 -41.36 -42.99 -19.24
C VAL A 124 -41.20 -43.03 -20.76
N LEU A 125 -40.20 -42.33 -21.30
CA LEU A 125 -39.91 -42.30 -22.74
C LEU A 125 -39.50 -43.68 -23.28
N HIS A 126 -38.79 -44.49 -22.49
CA HIS A 126 -38.45 -45.85 -22.88
C HIS A 126 -39.68 -46.78 -22.91
N GLY A 127 -40.66 -46.56 -22.03
CA GLY A 127 -41.97 -47.23 -22.08
C GLY A 127 -42.74 -46.95 -23.37
N LEU A 128 -42.61 -45.74 -23.91
CA LEU A 128 -43.21 -45.35 -25.19
C LEU A 128 -42.74 -46.22 -26.37
N LYS A 129 -41.47 -46.66 -26.35
CA LYS A 129 -40.91 -47.57 -27.36
C LYS A 129 -41.40 -49.02 -27.22
N ASN A 130 -41.86 -49.42 -26.05
CA ASN A 130 -42.13 -50.82 -25.70
C ASN A 130 -43.63 -51.18 -25.62
N GLY A 131 -44.54 -50.33 -26.08
CA GLY A 131 -45.97 -50.64 -26.14
C GLY A 131 -46.93 -49.54 -25.70
N GLY A 132 -46.41 -48.36 -25.32
CA GLY A 132 -47.22 -47.18 -25.02
C GLY A 132 -47.05 -46.67 -23.58
N VAL A 133 -47.59 -45.49 -23.32
CA VAL A 133 -47.46 -44.76 -22.04
C VAL A 133 -48.86 -44.44 -21.53
N THR A 134 -49.09 -44.54 -20.22
CA THR A 134 -50.40 -44.22 -19.63
C THR A 134 -50.64 -42.70 -19.61
N LYS A 135 -51.90 -42.27 -19.47
CA LYS A 135 -52.23 -40.85 -19.32
C LYS A 135 -51.53 -40.22 -18.10
N ASP A 136 -51.41 -40.96 -17.00
CA ASP A 136 -50.76 -40.48 -15.78
C ASP A 136 -49.25 -40.27 -16.00
N GLN A 137 -48.59 -41.19 -16.71
CA GLN A 137 -47.17 -41.04 -17.06
C GLN A 137 -46.93 -39.86 -18.01
N LEU A 138 -47.85 -39.61 -18.94
CA LEU A 138 -47.78 -38.45 -19.84
C LEU A 138 -47.96 -37.14 -19.06
N GLN A 139 -48.86 -37.13 -18.07
CA GLN A 139 -49.07 -36.00 -17.17
C GLN A 139 -47.84 -35.73 -16.30
N SER A 140 -47.25 -36.77 -15.70
CA SER A 140 -45.99 -36.64 -14.93
C SER A 140 -44.83 -36.15 -15.80
N LEU A 141 -44.74 -36.57 -17.06
CA LEU A 141 -43.71 -36.08 -17.99
C LEU A 141 -43.86 -34.58 -18.25
N ARG A 142 -45.10 -34.10 -18.39
CA ARG A 142 -45.39 -32.67 -18.54
C ARG A 142 -45.00 -31.88 -17.29
N GLU A 143 -45.36 -32.37 -16.11
CA GLU A 143 -45.00 -31.76 -14.83
C GLU A 143 -43.49 -31.69 -14.62
N MET A 144 -42.75 -32.74 -14.96
CA MET A 144 -41.28 -32.73 -14.92
C MET A 144 -40.68 -31.72 -15.89
N SER A 145 -41.25 -31.58 -17.10
CA SER A 145 -40.82 -30.59 -18.08
C SER A 145 -41.05 -29.16 -17.59
N ASP A 146 -42.21 -28.88 -16.98
CA ASP A 146 -42.53 -27.56 -16.43
C ASP A 146 -41.63 -27.23 -15.22
N ALA A 147 -41.41 -28.20 -14.34
CA ALA A 147 -40.49 -28.08 -13.21
C ALA A 147 -39.04 -27.82 -13.65
N LEU A 148 -38.56 -28.52 -14.68
CA LEU A 148 -37.22 -28.32 -15.21
C LEU A 148 -37.02 -26.90 -15.76
N ASN A 149 -38.03 -26.34 -16.43
CA ASN A 149 -37.99 -24.97 -16.92
C ASN A 149 -37.97 -23.94 -15.77
N ALA A 150 -38.78 -24.17 -14.72
CA ALA A 150 -38.74 -23.34 -13.51
C ALA A 150 -37.37 -23.38 -12.82
N ASP A 151 -36.80 -24.58 -12.68
CA ASP A 151 -35.49 -24.81 -12.10
C ASP A 151 -34.36 -24.11 -12.89
N LEU A 152 -34.43 -24.11 -14.23
CA LEU A 152 -33.48 -23.36 -15.07
C LEU A 152 -33.59 -21.84 -14.86
N MET A 153 -34.81 -21.31 -14.71
CA MET A 153 -35.00 -19.89 -14.38
C MET A 153 -34.44 -19.56 -12.99
N GLU A 154 -34.57 -20.47 -12.03
CA GLU A 154 -34.01 -20.30 -10.69
C GLU A 154 -32.48 -20.32 -10.68
N ILE A 155 -31.84 -21.21 -11.46
CA ILE A 155 -30.38 -21.20 -11.67
C ILE A 155 -29.94 -19.86 -12.27
N MET A 156 -30.60 -19.40 -13.34
CA MET A 156 -30.28 -18.13 -13.98
C MET A 156 -30.40 -16.94 -13.02
N THR A 157 -31.42 -16.95 -12.16
CA THR A 157 -31.62 -15.93 -11.13
C THR A 157 -30.53 -16.00 -10.07
N THR A 158 -30.14 -17.20 -9.64
CA THR A 158 -29.09 -17.42 -8.64
C THR A 158 -27.72 -16.95 -9.17
N LEU A 159 -27.41 -17.25 -10.43
CA LEU A 159 -26.19 -16.79 -11.12
C LEU A 159 -26.14 -15.28 -11.34
N SER A 160 -27.28 -14.58 -11.37
CA SER A 160 -27.32 -13.12 -11.55
C SER A 160 -26.59 -12.35 -10.43
N PHE A 161 -26.45 -12.94 -9.24
CA PHE A 161 -25.67 -12.37 -8.13
C PHE A 161 -24.15 -12.29 -8.42
N GLN A 162 -23.66 -12.99 -9.44
CA GLN A 162 -22.26 -12.94 -9.84
C GLN A 162 -21.85 -11.55 -10.31
N ASP A 163 -22.75 -10.77 -10.94
CA ASP A 163 -22.42 -9.41 -11.38
C ASP A 163 -22.14 -8.48 -10.18
N LEU A 164 -23.00 -8.52 -9.16
CA LEU A 164 -22.80 -7.73 -7.95
C LEU A 164 -21.53 -8.14 -7.20
N THR A 165 -21.26 -9.45 -7.13
CA THR A 165 -20.05 -10.01 -6.53
C THR A 165 -18.79 -9.56 -7.26
N GLY A 166 -18.78 -9.64 -8.59
CA GLY A 166 -17.67 -9.20 -9.42
C GLY A 166 -17.40 -7.70 -9.32
N GLN A 167 -18.45 -6.88 -9.20
CA GLN A 167 -18.31 -5.45 -8.95
C GLN A 167 -17.70 -5.15 -7.57
N ARG A 168 -18.13 -5.85 -6.51
CA ARG A 168 -17.56 -5.67 -5.17
C ARG A 168 -16.07 -6.07 -5.14
N ILE A 169 -15.71 -7.21 -5.72
CA ILE A 169 -14.31 -7.67 -5.82
C ILE A 169 -13.46 -6.64 -6.58
N LYS A 170 -13.92 -6.15 -7.74
CA LYS A 170 -13.17 -5.14 -8.52
C LYS A 170 -12.90 -3.87 -7.71
N ARG A 171 -13.86 -3.43 -6.88
CA ARG A 171 -13.68 -2.24 -6.02
C ARG A 171 -12.66 -2.50 -4.92
N ILE A 172 -12.72 -3.66 -4.26
CA ILE A 172 -11.75 -4.06 -3.22
C ILE A 172 -10.34 -4.14 -3.83
N VAL A 173 -10.19 -4.84 -4.95
CA VAL A 173 -8.90 -4.92 -5.67
C VAL A 173 -8.38 -3.54 -6.07
N GLY A 174 -9.27 -2.66 -6.56
CA GLY A 174 -8.90 -1.28 -6.87
C GLY A 174 -8.42 -0.48 -5.66
N ALA A 175 -9.06 -0.67 -4.51
CA ALA A 175 -8.65 -0.04 -3.25
C ALA A 175 -7.27 -0.54 -2.78
N ILE A 176 -7.04 -1.85 -2.82
CA ILE A 176 -5.76 -2.46 -2.46
C ILE A 176 -4.64 -1.91 -3.34
N LYS A 177 -4.83 -1.86 -4.67
CA LYS A 177 -3.84 -1.29 -5.61
C LYS A 177 -3.50 0.17 -5.32
N LYS A 178 -4.47 0.97 -4.88
CA LYS A 178 -4.22 2.34 -4.46
C LYS A 178 -3.42 2.41 -3.16
N VAL A 179 -3.78 1.59 -2.18
CA VAL A 179 -3.03 1.49 -0.91
C VAL A 179 -1.59 1.10 -1.18
N GLU A 180 -1.38 0.08 -2.01
CA GLU A 180 -0.06 -0.36 -2.46
C GLU A 180 0.73 0.79 -3.09
N SER A 181 0.13 1.54 -4.03
CA SER A 181 0.77 2.71 -4.64
C SER A 181 1.16 3.78 -3.61
N ILE A 182 0.32 4.06 -2.61
CA ILE A 182 0.62 5.09 -1.60
C ILE A 182 1.70 4.63 -0.64
N VAL A 183 1.67 3.35 -0.24
CA VAL A 183 2.70 2.75 0.61
C VAL A 183 4.04 2.76 -0.12
N LEU A 184 4.06 2.34 -1.38
CA LEU A 184 5.25 2.37 -2.22
C LEU A 184 5.78 3.79 -2.38
N ASP A 185 4.91 4.76 -2.69
CA ASP A 185 5.29 6.17 -2.82
C ASP A 185 5.89 6.74 -1.52
N LEU A 186 5.27 6.44 -0.38
CA LEU A 186 5.74 6.87 0.93
C LEU A 186 7.10 6.25 1.25
N TYR A 187 7.28 4.96 0.96
CA TYR A 187 8.52 4.24 1.20
C TYR A 187 9.65 4.78 0.33
N LEU A 188 9.42 4.92 -0.99
CA LEU A 188 10.40 5.47 -1.92
C LEU A 188 10.78 6.91 -1.57
N ALA A 189 9.79 7.76 -1.26
CA ALA A 189 10.05 9.14 -0.85
C ALA A 189 10.89 9.21 0.44
N THR A 190 10.57 8.37 1.43
CA THR A 190 11.29 8.31 2.70
C THR A 190 12.71 7.78 2.51
N GLY A 191 12.87 6.68 1.77
CA GLY A 191 14.16 6.07 1.49
C GLY A 191 15.10 6.99 0.70
N LEU A 192 14.59 7.67 -0.33
CA LEU A 192 15.36 8.65 -1.09
C LEU A 192 15.81 9.84 -0.23
N LYS A 193 14.96 10.32 0.69
CA LYS A 193 15.32 11.40 1.63
C LYS A 193 16.38 10.96 2.62
N MET A 194 16.28 9.76 3.16
CA MET A 194 17.29 9.19 4.06
C MET A 194 18.63 9.03 3.34
N GLN A 195 18.63 8.48 2.13
CA GLN A 195 19.84 8.32 1.32
C GLN A 195 20.49 9.67 0.97
N ALA A 196 19.70 10.68 0.59
CA ALA A 196 20.20 12.01 0.28
C ALA A 196 20.80 12.72 1.52
N HIS A 197 20.17 12.55 2.69
CA HIS A 197 20.67 13.10 3.95
C HIS A 197 21.93 12.38 4.45
N GLU A 198 22.03 11.06 4.29
CA GLU A 198 23.24 10.28 4.62
C GLU A 198 24.43 10.66 3.73
N GLN A 199 24.20 10.86 2.43
CA GLN A 199 25.25 11.25 1.49
C GLN A 199 25.73 12.69 1.69
N ALA A 200 24.85 13.59 2.14
CA ALA A 200 25.17 14.99 2.32
C ALA A 200 24.39 15.61 3.50
N PRO A 201 24.83 15.38 4.75
CA PRO A 201 24.11 15.82 5.96
C PRO A 201 24.11 17.34 6.18
N ASP A 202 25.00 18.07 5.49
CA ASP A 202 25.07 19.53 5.56
C ASP A 202 24.24 20.23 4.46
N LYS A 203 23.55 19.49 3.58
CA LYS A 203 22.64 20.07 2.58
C LYS A 203 21.37 20.60 3.23
N ASP A 204 20.86 21.68 2.66
CA ASP A 204 19.59 22.24 3.08
C ASP A 204 18.41 21.30 2.76
N LEU A 205 17.41 21.30 3.64
CA LEU A 205 16.25 20.41 3.54
C LEU A 205 15.41 20.65 2.28
N GLU A 206 15.32 21.89 1.80
CA GLU A 206 14.60 22.19 0.55
C GLU A 206 15.31 21.58 -0.67
N GLN A 207 16.64 21.50 -0.64
CA GLN A 207 17.41 20.87 -1.72
C GLN A 207 17.22 19.35 -1.72
N VAL A 208 17.19 18.73 -0.53
CA VAL A 208 16.91 17.30 -0.37
C VAL A 208 15.50 16.94 -0.86
N GLU A 209 14.50 17.79 -0.57
CA GLU A 209 13.14 17.63 -1.07
C GLU A 209 13.06 17.77 -2.59
N ALA A 210 13.75 18.76 -3.18
CA ALA A 210 13.77 18.98 -4.62
C ALA A 210 14.45 17.83 -5.38
N GLU A 211 15.57 17.31 -4.86
CA GLU A 211 16.25 16.13 -5.43
C GLU A 211 15.38 14.87 -5.33
N THR A 212 14.72 14.67 -4.20
CA THR A 212 13.80 13.53 -3.99
C THR A 212 12.63 13.58 -4.97
N SER A 213 12.00 14.75 -5.14
CA SER A 213 10.85 14.93 -6.04
C SER A 213 11.22 14.66 -7.51
N ARG A 214 12.41 15.10 -7.94
CA ARG A 214 12.94 14.81 -9.29
C ARG A 214 13.16 13.32 -9.50
N LYS A 215 13.88 12.65 -8.58
CA LYS A 215 14.12 11.20 -8.65
C LYS A 215 12.82 10.40 -8.62
N MET A 216 11.84 10.80 -7.81
CA MET A 216 10.53 10.16 -7.78
C MET A 216 9.77 10.31 -9.11
N SER A 217 9.85 11.48 -9.75
CA SER A 217 9.27 11.73 -11.07
C SER A 217 9.92 10.88 -12.17
N GLU A 218 11.25 10.73 -12.13
CA GLU A 218 12.01 9.88 -13.05
C GLU A 218 11.65 8.39 -12.89
N LEU A 219 11.48 7.92 -11.66
CA LEU A 219 11.06 6.55 -11.35
C LEU A 219 9.61 6.26 -11.81
N LYS A 220 8.72 7.27 -11.71
CA LYS A 220 7.31 7.13 -12.10
C LYS A 220 7.05 7.21 -13.61
N GLY A 221 7.91 7.90 -14.37
CA GLY A 221 7.80 7.99 -15.83
C GLY A 221 6.56 8.77 -16.34
N PRO A 222 6.52 9.13 -17.64
CA PRO A 222 5.44 9.94 -18.24
C PRO A 222 4.14 9.17 -18.55
N GLN A 223 4.12 7.85 -18.39
CA GLN A 223 2.91 7.03 -18.48
C GLN A 223 2.85 6.16 -17.23
N ALA A 224 1.64 5.84 -16.76
CA ALA A 224 1.33 5.10 -15.53
C ALA A 224 1.82 3.63 -15.52
N GLY A 225 3.11 3.45 -15.78
CA GLY A 225 3.92 2.26 -15.67
C GLY A 225 5.29 2.77 -15.25
N ALA A 226 5.50 2.82 -13.93
CA ALA A 226 6.80 3.14 -13.36
C ALA A 226 7.88 2.29 -14.03
N ASN A 227 9.11 2.82 -14.16
CA ASN A 227 10.22 2.01 -14.61
C ASN A 227 10.50 0.95 -13.54
N GLN A 228 9.82 -0.19 -13.64
CA GLN A 228 9.74 -1.19 -12.57
C GLN A 228 11.12 -1.71 -12.19
N ALA A 229 12.03 -1.83 -13.16
CA ALA A 229 13.44 -2.14 -12.91
C ALA A 229 14.13 -1.09 -12.02
N GLY A 230 13.85 0.21 -12.22
CA GLY A 230 14.41 1.28 -11.40
C GLY A 230 13.80 1.35 -10.00
N VAL A 231 12.53 0.97 -9.84
CA VAL A 231 11.89 0.82 -8.53
C VAL A 231 12.51 -0.36 -7.79
N ASP A 232 12.61 -1.51 -8.44
CA ASP A 232 13.17 -2.74 -7.86
C ASP A 232 14.63 -2.56 -7.45
N ASP A 233 15.45 -1.90 -8.28
CA ASP A 233 16.85 -1.55 -7.95
C ASP A 233 16.94 -0.62 -6.72
N LEU A 234 15.99 0.31 -6.58
CA LEU A 234 15.96 1.22 -5.43
C LEU A 234 15.52 0.49 -4.16
N LEU A 235 14.54 -0.41 -4.27
CA LEU A 235 14.11 -1.27 -3.16
C LEU A 235 15.27 -2.17 -2.69
N ALA A 236 16.06 -2.72 -3.63
CA ALA A 236 17.26 -3.49 -3.33
C ALA A 236 18.34 -2.67 -2.60
N GLN A 237 18.55 -1.42 -3.03
CA GLN A 237 19.47 -0.50 -2.34
C GLN A 237 18.99 -0.11 -0.93
N LEU A 238 17.68 -0.12 -0.70
CA LEU A 238 17.06 0.12 0.60
C LEU A 238 16.97 -1.15 1.48
N GLY A 239 17.52 -2.28 1.02
CA GLY A 239 17.69 -3.50 1.80
C GLY A 239 16.56 -4.53 1.69
N MET A 240 15.83 -4.57 0.57
CA MET A 240 14.85 -5.61 0.24
C MET A 240 15.30 -6.55 -0.87
#